data_AF-A0A8H4UZE4-F1
#
_entry.id   AF-A0A8H4UZE4-F1
#
_cell.length_a   1.000
_cell.length_b   1.000
_cell.length_c   1.000
_cell.angle_alpha   90.00
_cell.angle_beta   90.00
_cell.angle_gamma   90.00
#
_symmetry.space_group_name_H-M   'P 1'
#
loop_
_entity.id
_entity.type
_entity.pdbx_description
1 polymer ?
#
loop_
_entity_poly.entity_id
_entity_poly.type
_entity_poly.pdbx_seq_one_letter_code
_entity_poly.pdbx_strand_id
1 'polypeptide(L)'
;MAKGRSGTIPDEVWERHKAEIASLYRGSTLERAMQLMSQRHGFQASKNQYTSMLKRWGIRKYSSAQDWKKIDSCIRKRQLKGKDTNAVLNGNLISQDKLEKKILRHISFTDRIFEVNGG
;
A
#
# COMPACT_ATOMS: atom_id res chain seq x y z
N MET A 1 22.50 -29.78 17.41
CA MET A 1 21.11 -29.72 16.91
C MET A 1 21.09 -28.92 15.61
N ALA A 2 20.84 -29.56 14.48
CA ALA A 2 20.81 -28.89 13.17
C ALA A 2 19.47 -28.17 12.99
N LYS A 3 19.50 -26.84 12.90
CA LYS A 3 18.34 -26.01 12.60
C LYS A 3 18.04 -26.18 11.10
N GLY A 4 17.19 -27.15 10.77
CA GLY A 4 16.74 -27.38 9.39
C GLY A 4 16.26 -26.06 8.80
N ARG A 5 16.82 -25.66 7.64
CA ARG A 5 16.38 -24.49 6.89
C ARG A 5 14.91 -24.71 6.58
N SER A 6 14.02 -23.95 7.22
CA SER A 6 12.58 -23.96 6.93
C SER A 6 12.41 -23.87 5.41
N GLY A 7 11.84 -24.90 4.81
CA GLY A 7 11.73 -25.05 3.36
C GLY A 7 11.24 -23.76 2.72
N THR A 8 12.04 -23.21 1.80
CA THR A 8 11.64 -22.04 1.04
C THR A 8 10.44 -22.43 0.18
N ILE A 9 9.27 -21.90 0.48
CA ILE A 9 8.09 -22.05 -0.39
C ILE A 9 8.46 -21.49 -1.77
N PRO A 10 8.25 -22.25 -2.86
CA PRO A 10 8.59 -21.79 -4.21
C PRO A 10 7.87 -20.50 -4.58
N ASP A 11 8.54 -19.66 -5.37
CA ASP A 11 8.01 -18.36 -5.81
C ASP A 11 6.67 -18.49 -6.54
N GLU A 12 6.46 -19.56 -7.29
CA GLU A 12 5.21 -19.85 -8.01
C GLU A 12 4.00 -19.98 -7.07
N VAL A 13 4.20 -20.60 -5.90
CA VAL A 13 3.15 -20.76 -4.89
C VAL A 13 2.82 -19.40 -4.28
N TRP A 14 3.84 -18.58 -4.03
CA TRP A 14 3.63 -17.21 -3.57
C TRP A 14 2.87 -16.37 -4.60
N GLU A 15 3.25 -16.42 -5.87
CA GLU A 15 2.58 -15.65 -6.92
C GLU A 15 1.11 -16.07 -7.09
N ARG A 16 0.79 -17.36 -6.96
CA ARG A 16 -0.61 -17.86 -6.96
C ARG A 16 -1.47 -17.18 -5.89
N HIS A 17 -0.91 -16.93 -4.71
CA HIS A 17 -1.63 -16.34 -3.58
C HIS A 17 -1.42 -14.83 -3.43
N LYS A 18 -0.59 -14.21 -4.28
CA LYS A 18 -0.19 -12.80 -4.16
C LYS A 18 -1.36 -11.83 -4.07
N ALA A 19 -2.37 -12.00 -4.93
CA ALA A 19 -3.53 -11.11 -4.95
C ALA A 19 -4.31 -11.16 -3.62
N GLU A 20 -4.52 -12.35 -3.07
CA GLU A 20 -5.22 -12.53 -1.80
C GLU A 20 -4.37 -12.05 -0.63
N ILE A 21 -3.08 -12.41 -0.58
CA ILE A 21 -2.16 -11.93 0.46
C ILE A 21 -2.11 -10.39 0.46
N ALA A 22 -2.05 -9.76 -0.72
CA ALA A 22 -2.08 -8.31 -0.85
C ALA A 22 -3.38 -7.70 -0.32
N SER A 23 -4.53 -8.29 -0.67
CA SER A 23 -5.85 -7.85 -0.23
C SER A 23 -5.98 -7.97 1.30
N LEU A 24 -5.66 -9.14 1.86
CA LEU A 24 -5.71 -9.39 3.30
C LEU A 24 -4.77 -8.48 4.08
N TYR A 25 -3.53 -8.27 3.59
CA TYR A 25 -2.56 -7.41 4.25
C TYR A 25 -2.95 -5.93 4.23
N ARG A 26 -3.61 -5.46 3.15
CA ARG A 26 -4.14 -4.09 3.07
C ARG A 26 -5.32 -3.87 4.03
N GLY A 27 -6.20 -4.87 4.16
CA GLY A 27 -7.39 -4.80 5.01
C GLY A 27 -7.17 -5.13 6.49
N SER A 28 -6.05 -5.77 6.86
CA SER A 28 -5.84 -6.27 8.23
C SER A 28 -4.38 -6.20 8.68
N THR A 29 -4.04 -6.81 9.82
CA THR A 29 -2.64 -6.96 10.27
C THR A 29 -1.97 -8.10 9.52
N LEU A 30 -0.63 -8.11 9.51
CA LEU A 30 0.10 -9.23 8.90
C LEU A 30 -0.25 -10.57 9.56
N GLU A 31 -0.36 -10.60 10.88
CA GLU A 31 -0.74 -11.79 11.65
C GLU A 31 -2.14 -12.30 11.26
N ARG A 32 -3.10 -11.39 11.08
CA ARG A 32 -4.45 -11.77 10.64
C ARG A 32 -4.44 -12.31 9.21
N ALA A 33 -3.67 -11.69 8.31
CA ALA A 33 -3.49 -12.20 6.94
C ALA A 33 -2.86 -13.60 6.95
N MET A 34 -1.82 -13.84 7.75
CA MET A 34 -1.19 -15.16 7.91
C MET A 34 -2.18 -16.21 8.45
N GLN A 35 -2.97 -15.85 9.47
CA GLN A 35 -3.99 -16.74 10.03
C GLN A 35 -5.05 -17.11 8.99
N LEU A 36 -5.53 -16.13 8.22
CA LEU A 36 -6.53 -16.37 7.17
C LEU A 36 -5.96 -17.20 6.03
N MET A 37 -4.71 -16.98 5.62
CA MET A 37 -4.04 -17.80 4.61
C MET A 37 -3.84 -19.24 5.08
N SER A 38 -3.50 -19.44 6.36
CA SER A 38 -3.42 -20.78 6.96
C SER A 38 -4.79 -21.46 6.99
N GLN A 39 -5.84 -20.74 7.42
CA GLN A 39 -7.20 -21.29 7.53
C GLN A 39 -7.84 -21.61 6.16
N ARG A 40 -7.63 -20.76 5.15
CA ARG A 40 -8.29 -20.90 3.85
C ARG A 40 -7.54 -21.81 2.88
N HIS A 41 -6.21 -21.78 2.92
CA HIS A 41 -5.35 -22.42 1.93
C HIS A 41 -4.37 -23.42 2.52
N GLY A 42 -4.35 -23.60 3.85
CA GLY A 42 -3.29 -24.35 4.53
C GLY A 42 -1.91 -23.72 4.36
N PHE A 43 -1.84 -22.45 3.95
CA PHE A 43 -0.59 -21.79 3.57
C PHE A 43 0.17 -21.35 4.83
N GLN A 44 1.16 -22.14 5.23
CA GLN A 44 1.99 -21.91 6.41
C GLN A 44 3.34 -21.34 6.02
N ALA A 45 3.54 -20.03 6.26
CA ALA A 45 4.84 -19.38 6.13
C ALA A 45 5.12 -18.51 7.34
N SER A 46 6.40 -18.29 7.63
CA SER A 46 6.83 -17.42 8.74
C SER A 46 6.55 -15.94 8.45
N LYS A 47 6.44 -15.14 9.52
CA LYS A 47 6.28 -13.68 9.42
C LYS A 47 7.36 -13.04 8.55
N ASN A 48 8.62 -13.49 8.69
CA ASN A 48 9.75 -12.98 7.92
C ASN A 48 9.65 -13.32 6.42
N GLN A 49 9.12 -14.49 6.07
CA GLN A 49 8.88 -14.82 4.67
C GLN A 49 7.81 -13.90 4.07
N TYR A 50 6.69 -13.70 4.78
CA TYR A 50 5.66 -12.76 4.33
C TYR A 50 6.18 -11.33 4.17
N THR A 51 6.94 -10.81 5.13
CA THR A 51 7.46 -9.43 5.03
C THR A 51 8.43 -9.29 3.86
N SER A 52 9.31 -10.26 3.65
CA SER A 52 10.20 -10.30 2.48
C SER A 52 9.44 -10.34 1.17
N MET A 53 8.39 -11.15 1.08
CA MET A 53 7.56 -11.28 -0.12
C MET A 53 6.76 -10.01 -0.41
N LEU A 54 6.12 -9.43 0.60
CA LEU A 54 5.42 -8.14 0.48
C LEU A 54 6.37 -7.03 0.03
N LYS A 55 7.60 -7.00 0.55
CA LYS A 55 8.64 -6.07 0.12
C LYS A 55 9.06 -6.31 -1.33
N ARG A 56 9.28 -7.57 -1.72
CA ARG A 56 9.63 -7.97 -3.10
C ARG A 56 8.55 -7.58 -4.10
N TRP A 57 7.28 -7.67 -3.69
CA TRP A 57 6.13 -7.24 -4.48
C TRP A 57 5.85 -5.73 -4.45
N GLY A 58 6.60 -4.95 -3.67
CA GLY A 58 6.35 -3.53 -3.49
C GLY A 58 5.03 -3.22 -2.77
N ILE A 59 4.42 -4.20 -2.09
CA ILE A 59 3.15 -4.03 -1.40
C ILE A 59 3.40 -3.34 -0.06
N ARG A 60 2.94 -2.09 0.02
CA ARG A 60 2.97 -1.28 1.24
C ARG A 60 1.54 -1.10 1.77
N LYS A 61 1.41 -1.07 3.09
CA LYS A 61 0.12 -0.84 3.75
C LYS A 61 -0.30 0.64 3.69
N TYR A 62 0.67 1.53 3.80
CA TYR A 62 0.45 2.97 3.83
C TYR A 62 1.30 3.67 2.78
N SER A 63 0.74 4.74 2.22
CA SER A 63 1.43 5.65 1.32
C SER A 63 2.34 6.57 2.13
N SER A 64 3.56 6.77 1.65
CA SER A 64 4.53 7.66 2.28
C SER A 64 4.18 9.13 2.05
N ALA A 65 4.80 10.06 2.80
CA ALA A 65 4.62 11.49 2.58
C ALA A 65 4.98 11.93 1.14
N GLN A 66 5.98 11.30 0.52
CA GLN A 66 6.32 11.55 -0.89
C GLN A 66 5.24 11.06 -1.84
N ASP A 67 4.61 9.92 -1.56
CA ASP A 67 3.46 9.44 -2.32
C ASP A 67 2.30 10.43 -2.21
N TRP A 68 2.07 10.99 -1.01
CA TRP A 68 1.07 12.04 -0.78
C TRP A 68 1.37 13.32 -1.55
N LYS A 69 2.62 13.78 -1.61
CA LYS A 69 3.02 14.95 -2.43
C LYS A 69 2.71 14.74 -3.91
N LYS A 70 3.01 13.56 -4.46
CA LYS A 70 2.70 13.22 -5.86
C LYS A 70 1.19 13.21 -6.12
N ILE A 71 0.43 12.61 -5.20
CA ILE A 71 -1.04 12.55 -5.27
C ILE A 71 -1.63 13.97 -5.24
N ASP A 72 -1.18 14.81 -4.31
CA ASP A 72 -1.59 16.21 -4.18
C ASP A 72 -1.31 17.02 -5.46
N SER A 73 -0.09 16.91 -6.02
CA SER A 73 0.25 17.56 -7.30
C SER A 73 -0.65 17.09 -8.45
N CYS A 74 -0.96 15.78 -8.53
CA CYS A 74 -1.85 15.25 -9.55
C CYS A 74 -3.29 15.76 -9.42
N ILE A 75 -3.80 15.89 -8.19
CA ILE A 75 -5.13 16.43 -7.92
C ILE A 75 -5.19 17.90 -8.30
N ARG A 76 -4.22 18.71 -7.88
CA ARG A 76 -4.15 20.15 -8.21
C ARG A 76 -4.14 20.36 -9.72
N LYS A 77 -3.34 19.59 -10.47
CA LYS A 77 -3.32 19.63 -11.94
C LYS A 77 -4.66 19.25 -12.59
N ARG A 78 -5.50 18.43 -11.95
CA ARG A 78 -6.84 18.07 -12.45
C ARG A 78 -7.91 19.09 -12.06
N GLN A 79 -7.84 19.66 -10.86
CA GLN A 79 -8.69 20.77 -10.42
C GLN A 79 -8.52 22.00 -11.31
N LEU A 80 -7.28 22.34 -11.68
CA LEU A 80 -6.99 23.40 -12.66
C LEU A 80 -7.63 23.16 -14.04
N LYS A 81 -7.96 21.90 -14.36
CA LYS A 81 -8.64 21.51 -15.61
C LYS A 81 -10.16 21.35 -15.44
N GLY A 82 -10.72 21.74 -14.29
CA GLY A 82 -12.15 21.66 -13.99
C GLY A 82 -12.69 20.24 -13.84
N LYS A 83 -11.85 19.26 -13.49
CA LYS A 83 -12.27 17.85 -13.33
C LYS A 83 -12.23 17.41 -11.87
N ASP A 84 -13.39 16.98 -11.37
CA ASP A 84 -13.48 16.29 -10.08
C ASP A 84 -12.74 14.95 -10.13
N THR A 85 -12.00 14.64 -9.07
CA THR A 85 -11.11 13.47 -9.04
C THR A 85 -11.48 12.51 -7.92
N ASN A 86 -11.99 11.34 -8.29
CA ASN A 86 -11.90 10.15 -7.47
C ASN A 86 -10.51 9.53 -7.66
N ALA A 87 -9.76 9.32 -6.57
CA ALA A 87 -8.43 8.71 -6.63
C ALA A 87 -8.50 7.26 -6.12
N VAL A 88 -7.93 6.32 -6.88
CA VAL A 88 -7.67 4.96 -6.38
C VAL A 88 -6.30 4.96 -5.72
N LEU A 89 -6.27 4.87 -4.39
CA LEU A 89 -5.03 4.78 -3.62
C LEU A 89 -4.92 3.42 -2.95
N ASN A 90 -3.84 2.70 -3.21
CA ASN A 90 -3.58 1.35 -2.68
C ASN A 90 -4.76 0.38 -2.93
N GLY A 91 -5.46 0.53 -4.06
CA GLY A 91 -6.63 -0.27 -4.42
C GLY A 91 -7.96 0.16 -3.80
N ASN A 92 -7.98 1.25 -3.02
CA ASN A 92 -9.22 1.80 -2.45
C ASN A 92 -9.60 3.10 -3.15
N LEU A 93 -10.88 3.23 -3.52
CA LEU A 93 -11.45 4.49 -3.99
C LEU A 93 -11.53 5.45 -2.80
N ILE A 94 -10.86 6.60 -2.89
CA ILE A 94 -10.89 7.65 -1.86
C ILE A 94 -11.63 8.85 -2.42
N SER A 95 -12.68 9.28 -1.72
CA SER A 95 -13.40 10.52 -2.00
C SER A 95 -12.54 11.75 -1.72
N GLN A 96 -12.82 12.85 -2.41
CA GLN A 96 -12.04 14.09 -2.32
C GLN A 96 -11.89 14.61 -0.88
N ASP A 97 -12.96 14.64 -0.06
CA ASP A 97 -12.88 15.08 1.34
C ASP A 97 -11.90 14.23 2.19
N LYS A 98 -11.93 12.89 2.01
CA LYS A 98 -10.97 12.00 2.69
C LYS A 98 -9.55 12.20 2.17
N LEU A 99 -9.40 12.61 0.92
CA LEU A 99 -8.12 12.86 0.27
C LEU A 99 -7.48 14.14 0.81
N GLU A 100 -8.24 15.23 0.88
CA GLU A 100 -7.82 16.52 1.45
C GLU A 100 -7.40 16.39 2.92
N LYS A 101 -8.19 15.68 3.74
CA LYS A 101 -7.83 15.38 5.13
C LYS A 101 -6.52 14.60 5.25
N LYS A 102 -6.23 13.67 4.33
CA LYS A 102 -4.97 12.90 4.35
C LYS A 102 -3.78 13.71 3.85
N ILE A 103 -3.98 14.56 2.84
CA ILE A 103 -2.99 15.53 2.35
C ILE A 103 -2.57 16.46 3.49
N LEU A 104 -3.53 17.08 4.19
CA LEU A 104 -3.25 17.99 5.31
C LEU A 104 -2.49 17.33 6.46
N ARG A 105 -2.63 16.01 6.66
CA ARG A 105 -1.88 15.25 7.67
C ARG A 105 -0.42 14.98 7.31
N HIS A 106 -0.09 15.00 6.01
CA HIS A 106 1.24 14.56 5.52
C HIS A 106 2.01 15.65 4.78
N ILE A 107 1.37 16.75 4.42
CA ILE A 107 1.95 17.86 3.68
C ILE A 107 1.91 19.12 4.55
N SER A 108 3.08 19.73 4.76
CA SER A 108 3.18 21.00 5.48
C SER A 108 2.51 22.12 4.68
N PHE A 109 1.99 23.14 5.36
CA PHE A 109 1.50 24.37 4.72
C PHE A 109 2.51 24.97 3.72
N THR A 110 3.80 24.91 4.05
CA THR A 110 4.89 25.39 3.19
C THR A 110 5.02 24.59 1.88
N ASP A 111 4.88 23.26 1.93
CA ASP A 111 4.89 22.41 0.74
C ASP A 111 3.73 22.75 -0.24
N ARG A 112 2.62 23.29 0.28
CA ARG A 112 1.46 23.69 -0.53
C ARG A 112 1.65 25.05 -1.22
N ILE A 113 2.46 25.95 -0.65
CA ILE A 113 2.67 27.31 -1.16
C ILE A 113 3.76 27.37 -2.25
N PHE A 114 4.85 26.61 -2.10
CA PHE A 114 6.02 26.75 -3.00
C PHE A 114 5.81 26.27 -4.45
N GLU A 115 4.75 25.51 -4.74
CA GLU A 115 4.43 25.11 -6.12
C GLU A 115 3.56 26.13 -6.89
N VAL A 116 3.01 27.16 -6.22
CA VAL A 116 2.18 28.20 -6.87
C VAL A 116 3.02 29.30 -7.52
N ASN A 117 4.27 29.49 -7.09
CA ASN A 117 5.14 30.59 -7.55
C ASN A 117 6.23 30.15 -8.55
N GLY A 118 6.08 28.97 -9.18
CA GLY A 118 7.05 28.41 -10.13
C GLY A 118 6.47 28.24 -11.53
N GLY A 119 5.79 29.26 -12.05
CA GLY A 119 5.29 29.35 -13.42
C GLY A 119 5.90 30.55 -14.13
#